data_AF-A0A3A8KJV9-F1
#
_entry.id   AF-A0A3A8KJV9-F1
#
_cell.length_a   1.000
_cell.length_b   1.000
_cell.length_c   1.000
_cell.angle_alpha   90.00
_cell.angle_beta   90.00
_cell.angle_gamma   90.00
#
_symmetry.space_group_name_H-M   'P 1'
#
loop_
_entity.id
_entity.type
_entity.pdbx_description
1 polymer ?
#
loop_
_entity_poly.entity_id
_entity_poly.type
_entity_poly.pdbx_seq_one_letter_code
_entity_poly.pdbx_strand_id
1 'polypeptide(L)'
;MLPEPSLPPAAPGPRRGFLATAVLTVLCLPLSVAPQVTPVSPPPRMVLWAWERPEDLRFLEGRAVDVAFLLATLDLADGDVHVLHRRQPLRVPPGTALIATVRLQMLPGGSLARFTPERLEALAGLLDSLARRRADVTALQLDFDARASEYDAYVDLLQRLRARLPPGMPLSITGLASWCVPGSWIARAPVEEVVPQLFRMGPDGPVWRARFARGLPRPCAGSMGLAMDEWQPVPPGVSTLYLFNPRPWTPDAFARAVAETQS
;
A
#
# COMPACT_ATOMS: atom_id res chain seq x y z
N MET A 1 -21.08 81.59 14.78
CA MET A 1 -22.08 82.57 14.31
C MET A 1 -23.35 81.77 14.01
N LEU A 2 -24.44 82.01 14.74
CA LEU A 2 -25.79 81.47 14.42
C LEU A 2 -26.37 82.31 13.25
N PRO A 3 -27.34 81.77 12.46
CA PRO A 3 -28.74 81.82 12.88
C PRO A 3 -29.61 80.57 12.59
N GLU A 4 -30.64 80.42 13.41
CA GLU A 4 -31.90 79.66 13.23
C GLU A 4 -32.98 80.59 12.59
N PRO A 5 -34.29 80.21 12.42
CA PRO A 5 -34.94 78.94 12.05
C PRO A 5 -36.11 79.16 11.00
N SER A 6 -37.16 78.30 11.03
CA SER A 6 -38.57 78.50 10.57
C SER A 6 -38.97 78.16 9.10
N LEU A 7 -40.16 77.60 8.74
CA LEU A 7 -41.15 76.68 9.38
C LEU A 7 -42.20 76.17 8.29
N PRO A 8 -43.38 75.56 8.60
CA PRO A 8 -43.90 74.23 8.15
C PRO A 8 -44.82 74.30 6.88
N PRO A 9 -45.87 73.46 6.59
CA PRO A 9 -46.39 72.18 7.15
C PRO A 9 -46.51 71.07 6.04
N ALA A 10 -47.30 69.98 6.06
CA ALA A 10 -48.38 69.45 6.92
C ALA A 10 -48.47 67.90 6.88
N ALA A 11 -49.46 67.31 7.56
CA ALA A 11 -49.85 65.88 7.48
C ALA A 11 -51.23 65.70 6.79
N PRO A 12 -51.53 64.51 6.23
CA PRO A 12 -52.32 63.49 6.97
C PRO A 12 -51.74 62.07 6.74
N GLY A 13 -52.07 61.00 7.45
CA GLY A 13 -53.22 60.61 8.30
C GLY A 13 -53.34 59.08 8.18
N PRO A 14 -53.67 58.32 9.23
CA PRO A 14 -53.28 56.90 9.32
C PRO A 14 -54.24 55.94 8.60
N ARG A 15 -53.71 54.92 7.92
CA ARG A 15 -54.48 53.72 7.52
C ARG A 15 -54.18 52.56 8.48
N ARG A 16 -55.23 52.07 9.14
CA ARG A 16 -55.18 50.92 10.05
C ARG A 16 -54.91 49.64 9.25
N GLY A 17 -53.85 48.92 9.60
CA GLY A 17 -53.59 47.54 9.17
C GLY A 17 -53.65 46.61 10.37
N PHE A 18 -54.32 45.47 10.24
CA PHE A 18 -54.53 44.52 11.34
C PHE A 18 -53.21 43.82 11.72
N LEU A 19 -52.91 43.77 13.02
CA LEU A 19 -51.86 42.91 13.59
C LEU A 19 -52.36 41.45 13.59
N ALA A 20 -51.78 40.63 12.72
CA ALA A 20 -51.97 39.18 12.76
C ALA A 20 -50.94 38.55 13.71
N THR A 21 -51.37 38.17 14.91
CA THR A 21 -50.52 37.54 15.92
C THR A 21 -50.22 36.08 15.54
N ALA A 22 -49.06 35.83 14.94
CA ALA A 22 -48.62 34.46 14.62
C ALA A 22 -48.18 33.72 15.89
N VAL A 23 -48.98 32.77 16.35
CA VAL A 23 -48.63 31.86 17.45
C VAL A 23 -47.67 30.80 16.93
N LEU A 24 -46.39 30.89 17.30
CA LEU A 24 -45.35 29.95 16.90
C LEU A 24 -45.35 28.73 17.84
N THR A 25 -46.14 27.70 17.53
CA THR A 25 -46.07 26.41 18.22
C THR A 25 -44.75 25.71 17.91
N VAL A 26 -43.82 25.72 18.87
CA VAL A 26 -42.57 24.96 18.79
C VAL A 26 -42.88 23.47 18.94
N LEU A 27 -42.84 22.74 17.83
CA LEU A 27 -43.01 21.29 17.81
C LEU A 27 -41.68 20.63 18.23
N CYS A 28 -41.58 20.20 19.48
CA CYS A 28 -40.47 19.36 19.94
C CYS A 28 -40.59 17.94 19.34
N LEU A 29 -40.14 17.75 18.10
CA LEU A 29 -39.85 16.41 17.60
C LEU A 29 -38.64 15.85 18.35
N PRO A 30 -38.72 14.63 18.92
CA PRO A 30 -37.54 13.96 19.43
C PRO A 30 -36.62 13.61 18.25
N LEU A 31 -35.42 14.22 18.24
CA LEU A 31 -34.33 13.80 17.37
C LEU A 31 -33.91 12.38 17.78
N SER A 32 -34.50 11.39 17.11
CA SER A 32 -34.11 9.99 17.26
C SER A 32 -32.73 9.82 16.64
N VAL A 33 -31.69 9.99 17.47
CA VAL A 33 -30.31 9.70 17.09
C VAL A 33 -30.19 8.18 16.96
N ALA A 34 -30.46 7.69 15.75
CA ALA A 34 -30.12 6.32 15.41
C ALA A 34 -28.61 6.13 15.64
N PRO A 35 -28.17 5.10 16.39
CA PRO A 35 -26.76 4.88 16.61
C PRO A 35 -26.09 4.68 15.24
N GLN A 36 -25.11 5.53 14.94
CA GLN A 36 -24.29 5.34 13.75
C GLN A 36 -23.46 4.09 13.96
N VAL A 37 -23.93 2.98 13.38
CA VAL A 37 -23.13 1.76 13.23
C VAL A 37 -21.99 2.12 12.28
N THR A 38 -20.84 2.48 12.84
CA THR A 38 -19.60 2.63 12.08
C THR A 38 -19.34 1.30 11.39
N PRO A 39 -19.33 1.24 10.04
CA PRO A 39 -19.10 -0.01 9.34
C PRO A 39 -17.70 -0.51 9.70
N VAL A 40 -17.64 -1.64 10.40
CA VAL A 40 -16.37 -2.31 10.70
C VAL A 40 -15.79 -2.73 9.35
N SER A 41 -14.65 -2.15 8.98
CA SER A 41 -13.93 -2.57 7.78
C SER A 41 -13.62 -4.07 7.88
N PRO A 42 -13.79 -4.86 6.80
CA PRO A 42 -13.39 -6.26 6.84
C PRO A 42 -11.89 -6.36 7.15
N PRO A 43 -11.44 -7.43 7.84
CA PRO A 43 -10.02 -7.64 8.09
C PRO A 43 -9.26 -7.71 6.76
N PRO A 44 -8.02 -7.20 6.70
CA PRO A 44 -7.24 -7.19 5.47
C PRO A 44 -6.96 -8.61 4.97
N ARG A 45 -6.95 -8.77 3.65
CA ARG A 45 -6.47 -9.99 2.97
C ARG A 45 -5.02 -10.24 3.36
N MET A 46 -4.70 -11.43 3.83
CA MET A 46 -3.34 -11.79 4.23
C MET A 46 -2.55 -12.35 3.04
N VAL A 47 -1.29 -11.95 2.93
CA VAL A 47 -0.31 -12.53 2.00
C VAL A 47 0.92 -12.95 2.78
N LEU A 48 1.30 -14.23 2.72
CA LEU A 48 2.47 -14.72 3.45
C LEU A 48 3.72 -14.64 2.57
N TRP A 49 4.76 -13.96 3.04
CA TRP A 49 6.08 -14.01 2.40
C TRP A 49 6.80 -15.32 2.75
N ALA A 50 7.11 -16.10 1.71
CA ALA A 50 7.85 -17.35 1.76
C ALA A 50 9.28 -17.14 1.23
N TRP A 51 10.20 -16.76 2.11
CA TRP A 51 11.58 -16.39 1.75
C TRP A 51 12.50 -17.60 1.49
N GLU A 52 13.81 -17.37 1.35
CA GLU A 52 14.84 -18.40 1.08
C GLU A 52 15.06 -19.36 2.27
N ARG A 53 14.07 -20.20 2.53
CA ARG A 53 14.10 -21.32 3.49
C ARG A 53 13.06 -22.38 3.08
N PRO A 54 13.13 -23.62 3.60
CA PRO A 54 12.08 -24.61 3.39
C PRO A 54 10.75 -24.10 3.96
N GLU A 55 9.68 -24.11 3.15
CA GLU A 55 8.33 -23.71 3.57
C GLU A 55 7.33 -24.81 3.18
N ASP A 56 6.55 -25.32 4.15
CA ASP A 56 5.48 -26.30 3.94
C ASP A 56 4.14 -25.70 4.35
N LEU A 57 3.51 -25.02 3.40
CA LEU A 57 2.30 -24.20 3.56
C LEU A 57 1.02 -24.99 3.26
N ARG A 58 1.07 -26.32 3.12
CA ARG A 58 -0.11 -27.15 2.82
C ARG A 58 -1.21 -27.05 3.88
N PHE A 59 -0.88 -26.62 5.10
CA PHE A 59 -1.86 -26.31 6.15
C PHE A 59 -2.76 -25.09 5.85
N LEU A 60 -2.47 -24.32 4.79
CA LEU A 60 -3.31 -23.23 4.29
C LEU A 60 -4.46 -23.72 3.39
N GLU A 61 -4.64 -25.03 3.20
CA GLU A 61 -5.75 -25.58 2.42
C GLU A 61 -7.11 -25.11 2.98
N GLY A 62 -7.96 -24.58 2.08
CA GLY A 62 -9.25 -23.98 2.46
C GLY A 62 -9.17 -22.63 3.18
N ARG A 63 -7.99 -21.98 3.25
CA ARG A 63 -7.82 -20.63 3.85
C ARG A 63 -7.80 -19.54 2.78
N ALA A 64 -8.42 -18.40 3.07
CA ALA A 64 -8.39 -17.21 2.22
C ALA A 64 -7.11 -16.41 2.47
N VAL A 65 -5.99 -16.87 1.92
CA VAL A 65 -4.64 -16.30 2.11
C VAL A 65 -3.79 -16.59 0.88
N ASP A 66 -3.05 -15.58 0.41
CA ASP A 66 -2.16 -15.72 -0.73
C ASP A 66 -0.70 -15.97 -0.30
N VAL A 67 0.13 -16.45 -1.22
CA VAL A 67 1.55 -16.70 -0.96
C VAL A 67 2.41 -15.89 -1.94
N ALA A 68 3.25 -15.01 -1.38
CA ALA A 68 4.30 -14.32 -2.10
C ALA A 68 5.63 -15.00 -1.82
N PHE A 69 6.24 -15.67 -2.80
CA PHE A 69 7.46 -16.46 -2.58
C PHE A 69 8.66 -15.86 -3.29
N LEU A 70 9.84 -15.92 -2.66
CA LEU A 70 11.08 -15.62 -3.36
C LEU A 70 11.27 -16.62 -4.50
N LEU A 71 11.25 -16.14 -5.74
CA LEU A 71 11.52 -16.88 -6.97
C LEU A 71 13.02 -16.87 -7.29
N ALA A 72 13.65 -15.70 -7.19
CA ALA A 72 15.08 -15.50 -7.41
C ALA A 72 15.57 -14.20 -6.75
N THR A 73 16.86 -14.15 -6.44
CA THR A 73 17.62 -12.92 -6.24
C THR A 73 18.45 -12.64 -7.49
N LEU A 74 18.45 -11.40 -7.97
CA LEU A 74 19.30 -10.92 -9.05
C LEU A 74 20.38 -10.00 -8.45
N ASP A 75 21.61 -10.47 -8.48
CA ASP A 75 22.77 -9.67 -8.10
C ASP A 75 23.18 -8.84 -9.33
N LEU A 76 22.99 -7.53 -9.21
CA LEU A 76 23.16 -6.54 -10.28
C LEU A 76 24.54 -5.89 -10.18
N ALA A 77 25.26 -5.86 -11.29
CA ALA A 77 26.47 -5.07 -11.48
C ALA A 77 26.33 -4.12 -12.68
N ASP A 78 27.26 -3.19 -12.82
CA ASP A 78 27.29 -2.24 -13.95
C ASP A 78 27.50 -2.93 -15.31
N GLY A 79 28.10 -4.13 -15.32
CA GLY A 79 28.29 -4.96 -16.53
C GLY A 79 27.36 -6.17 -16.61
N ASP A 80 27.08 -6.84 -15.48
CA ASP A 80 26.49 -8.19 -15.45
C ASP A 80 25.24 -8.28 -14.53
N VAL A 81 24.48 -9.37 -14.64
CA VAL A 81 23.33 -9.73 -13.80
C VAL A 81 23.39 -11.23 -13.49
N HIS A 82 23.69 -11.58 -12.24
CA HIS A 82 23.75 -12.98 -11.81
C HIS A 82 22.40 -13.40 -11.19
N VAL A 83 21.80 -14.47 -11.73
CA VAL A 83 20.49 -14.98 -11.28
C VAL A 83 20.67 -16.11 -10.27
N LEU A 84 20.40 -15.81 -9.00
CA LEU A 84 20.35 -16.78 -7.91
C LEU A 84 18.89 -17.25 -7.73
N HIS A 85 18.54 -18.35 -8.39
CA HIS A 85 17.24 -19.00 -8.20
C HIS A 85 17.03 -19.46 -6.76
N ARG A 86 15.78 -19.40 -6.27
CA ARG A 86 15.37 -20.03 -5.01
C ARG A 86 15.84 -21.49 -4.96
N ARG A 87 16.61 -21.87 -3.94
CA ARG A 87 17.17 -23.23 -3.78
C ARG A 87 16.39 -24.10 -2.79
N GLN A 88 15.41 -23.49 -2.12
CA GLN A 88 14.67 -24.09 -1.02
C GLN A 88 13.28 -24.57 -1.45
N PRO A 89 12.77 -25.70 -0.91
CA PRO A 89 11.46 -26.19 -1.29
C PRO A 89 10.34 -25.25 -0.83
N LEU A 90 9.30 -25.17 -1.63
CA LEU A 90 8.03 -24.53 -1.32
C LEU A 90 6.92 -25.54 -1.63
N ARG A 91 6.16 -25.94 -0.62
CA ARG A 91 4.95 -26.77 -0.78
C ARG A 91 3.74 -25.91 -0.43
N VAL A 92 2.77 -25.86 -1.32
CA VAL A 92 1.49 -25.13 -1.16
C VAL A 92 0.33 -26.07 -1.49
N PRO A 93 -0.91 -25.76 -1.06
CA PRO A 93 -2.10 -26.47 -1.51
C PRO A 93 -2.21 -26.46 -3.06
N PRO A 94 -2.73 -27.52 -3.70
CA PRO A 94 -2.98 -27.52 -5.13
C PRO A 94 -3.84 -26.33 -5.57
N GLY A 95 -3.50 -25.70 -6.69
CA GLY A 95 -4.23 -24.53 -7.21
C GLY A 95 -3.99 -23.21 -6.47
N THR A 96 -3.05 -23.16 -5.51
CA THR A 96 -2.64 -21.88 -4.88
C THR A 96 -2.04 -20.95 -5.93
N ALA A 97 -2.66 -19.80 -6.13
CA ALA A 97 -2.10 -18.71 -6.94
C ALA A 97 -0.89 -18.09 -6.23
N LEU A 98 0.24 -17.96 -6.94
CA LEU A 98 1.49 -17.46 -6.37
C LEU A 98 1.86 -16.08 -6.90
N ILE A 99 2.27 -15.20 -5.99
CA ILE A 99 2.98 -13.96 -6.32
C ILE A 99 4.46 -14.28 -6.35
N ALA A 100 5.07 -14.26 -7.53
CA ALA A 100 6.53 -14.43 -7.66
C ALA A 100 7.23 -13.17 -7.18
N THR A 101 8.03 -13.26 -6.12
CA THR A 101 8.87 -12.16 -5.64
C THR A 101 10.27 -12.32 -6.20
N VAL A 102 10.77 -11.30 -6.90
CA VAL A 102 12.16 -11.26 -7.38
C VAL A 102 12.89 -10.14 -6.65
N ARG A 103 13.93 -10.50 -5.88
CA ARG A 103 14.76 -9.52 -5.21
C ARG A 103 15.85 -9.01 -6.13
N LEU A 104 16.02 -7.70 -6.21
CA LEU A 104 17.17 -7.07 -6.87
C LEU A 104 18.17 -6.65 -5.79
N GLN A 105 19.45 -6.95 -5.99
CA GLN A 105 20.52 -6.50 -5.11
C GLN A 105 21.60 -5.81 -5.94
N MET A 106 21.80 -4.51 -5.72
CA MET A 106 22.96 -3.84 -6.31
C MET A 106 24.23 -4.26 -5.56
N LEU A 107 25.16 -4.91 -6.27
CA LEU A 107 26.46 -5.27 -5.73
C LEU A 107 27.28 -4.02 -5.35
N PRO A 108 28.22 -4.13 -4.38
CA PRO A 108 29.01 -3.00 -3.91
C PRO A 108 29.67 -2.22 -5.04
N GLY A 109 29.57 -0.89 -4.98
CA GLY A 109 30.08 0.03 -5.99
C GLY A 109 29.16 0.24 -7.20
N GLY A 110 28.27 -0.71 -7.54
CA GLY A 110 27.36 -0.61 -8.69
C GLY A 110 26.24 0.44 -8.54
N SER A 111 25.53 0.75 -9.63
CA SER A 111 24.22 1.45 -9.55
C SER A 111 23.31 1.25 -10.76
N LEU A 112 22.02 1.06 -10.51
CA LEU A 112 20.96 1.01 -11.53
C LEU A 112 20.91 2.31 -12.36
N ALA A 113 21.29 3.45 -11.75
CA ALA A 113 21.38 4.75 -12.42
C ALA A 113 22.40 4.79 -13.58
N ARG A 114 23.30 3.80 -13.67
CA ARG A 114 24.30 3.67 -14.74
C ARG A 114 23.93 2.60 -15.77
N PHE A 115 22.76 1.97 -15.65
CA PHE A 115 22.28 1.04 -16.67
C PHE A 115 21.81 1.83 -17.89
N THR A 116 22.29 1.46 -19.07
CA THR A 116 21.80 2.04 -20.33
C THR A 116 20.37 1.57 -20.61
N PRO A 117 19.60 2.25 -21.49
CA PRO A 117 18.27 1.82 -21.89
C PRO A 117 18.21 0.35 -22.35
N GLU A 118 19.26 -0.13 -23.03
CA GLU A 118 19.38 -1.51 -23.50
C GLU A 118 19.59 -2.50 -22.33
N ARG A 119 20.34 -2.11 -21.29
CA ARG A 119 20.50 -2.93 -20.07
C ARG A 119 19.23 -2.96 -19.24
N LEU A 120 18.47 -1.87 -19.17
CA LEU A 120 17.15 -1.84 -18.52
C LEU A 120 16.13 -2.69 -19.30
N GLU A 121 16.15 -2.66 -20.63
CA GLU A 121 15.34 -3.53 -21.48
C GLU A 121 15.69 -5.01 -21.32
N ALA A 122 16.98 -5.34 -21.28
CA ALA A 122 17.46 -6.70 -21.03
C ALA A 122 17.06 -7.21 -19.63
N LEU A 123 17.16 -6.36 -18.60
CA LEU A 123 16.72 -6.69 -17.24
C LEU A 123 15.20 -6.87 -17.15
N ALA A 124 14.41 -6.03 -17.82
CA ALA A 124 12.96 -6.19 -17.94
C ALA A 124 12.60 -7.51 -18.64
N GLY A 125 13.28 -7.85 -19.74
CA GLY A 125 13.12 -9.12 -20.45
C GLY A 125 13.53 -10.34 -19.62
N LEU A 126 14.57 -10.22 -18.80
CA LEU A 126 14.94 -11.25 -17.85
C LEU A 126 13.82 -11.45 -16.82
N LEU A 127 13.42 -10.41 -16.08
CA LEU A 127 12.39 -10.47 -15.03
C LEU A 127 11.07 -11.09 -15.53
N ASP A 128 10.62 -10.64 -16.70
CA ASP A 128 9.49 -11.17 -17.44
C ASP A 128 9.62 -12.68 -17.74
N SER A 129 10.79 -13.11 -18.24
CA SER A 129 11.07 -14.54 -18.47
C SER A 129 11.11 -15.35 -17.16
N LEU A 130 11.60 -14.79 -16.05
CA LEU A 130 11.62 -15.48 -14.76
C LEU A 130 10.19 -15.79 -14.31
N ALA A 131 9.31 -14.78 -14.34
CA ALA A 131 7.92 -14.87 -13.89
C ALA A 131 7.11 -15.88 -14.71
N ARG A 132 7.28 -15.90 -16.03
CA ARG A 132 6.53 -16.79 -16.93
C ARG A 132 6.97 -18.27 -16.94
N ARG A 133 8.02 -18.66 -16.20
CA ARG A 133 8.50 -20.06 -16.14
C ARG A 133 7.60 -21.03 -15.37
N ARG A 134 6.61 -20.55 -14.61
CA ARG A 134 5.66 -21.40 -13.89
C ARG A 134 4.23 -20.95 -14.16
N ALA A 135 3.34 -21.91 -14.42
CA ALA A 135 1.92 -21.63 -14.69
C ALA A 135 1.10 -21.27 -13.43
N ASP A 136 1.64 -21.51 -12.23
CA ASP A 136 1.01 -21.14 -10.95
C ASP A 136 1.38 -19.73 -10.47
N VAL A 137 2.26 -19.02 -11.20
CA VAL A 137 2.59 -17.61 -10.95
C VAL A 137 1.56 -16.71 -11.64
N THR A 138 0.82 -15.94 -10.85
CA THR A 138 -0.26 -15.07 -11.33
C THR A 138 0.08 -13.58 -11.22
N ALA A 139 1.08 -13.21 -10.42
CA ALA A 139 1.56 -11.85 -10.26
C ALA A 139 3.08 -11.81 -10.04
N LEU A 140 3.71 -10.67 -10.33
CA LEU A 140 5.12 -10.40 -10.08
C LEU A 140 5.25 -9.31 -9.01
N GLN A 141 6.16 -9.50 -8.06
CA GLN A 141 6.59 -8.51 -7.08
C GLN A 141 8.09 -8.29 -7.21
N LEU A 142 8.55 -7.04 -7.32
CA LEU A 142 9.98 -6.74 -7.19
C LEU A 142 10.30 -6.28 -5.77
N ASP A 143 11.39 -6.81 -5.21
CA ASP A 143 11.94 -6.39 -3.92
C ASP A 143 13.28 -5.67 -4.17
N PHE A 144 13.29 -4.33 -4.10
CA PHE A 144 14.47 -3.52 -4.41
C PHE A 144 14.50 -2.20 -3.65
N ASP A 145 15.47 -2.06 -2.75
CA ASP A 145 15.74 -0.83 -1.99
C ASP A 145 16.49 0.21 -2.84
N ALA A 146 15.81 0.78 -3.83
CA ALA A 146 16.37 1.79 -4.72
C ALA A 146 16.90 3.01 -3.95
N ARG A 147 18.13 3.45 -4.25
CA ARG A 147 18.67 4.72 -3.74
C ARG A 147 18.03 5.91 -4.46
N ALA A 148 18.13 7.10 -3.86
CA ALA A 148 17.57 8.32 -4.45
C ALA A 148 18.10 8.64 -5.86
N SER A 149 19.37 8.31 -6.14
CA SER A 149 19.97 8.44 -7.47
C SER A 149 19.43 7.45 -8.50
N GLU A 150 18.70 6.41 -8.08
CA GLU A 150 18.26 5.28 -8.90
C GLU A 150 16.77 5.34 -9.24
N TYR A 151 16.01 6.28 -8.66
CA TYR A 151 14.56 6.35 -8.83
C TYR A 151 14.12 6.50 -10.30
N ASP A 152 14.83 7.28 -11.12
CA ASP A 152 14.48 7.44 -12.54
C ASP A 152 14.75 6.15 -13.34
N ALA A 153 15.91 5.51 -13.13
CA ALA A 153 16.25 4.24 -13.78
C ALA A 153 15.33 3.09 -13.31
N TYR A 154 14.88 3.12 -12.06
CA TYR A 154 13.93 2.14 -11.54
C TYR A 154 12.52 2.36 -12.12
N VAL A 155 12.08 3.61 -12.29
CA VAL A 155 10.83 3.91 -12.99
C VAL A 155 10.87 3.47 -14.45
N ASP A 156 11.97 3.70 -15.19
CA ASP A 156 12.13 3.20 -16.57
C ASP A 156 12.12 1.66 -16.61
N LEU A 157 12.84 0.98 -15.70
CA LEU A 157 12.78 -0.48 -15.58
C LEU A 157 11.34 -0.99 -15.37
N LEU A 158 10.57 -0.36 -14.49
CA LEU A 158 9.19 -0.72 -14.22
C LEU A 158 8.28 -0.46 -15.42
N GLN A 159 8.49 0.62 -16.17
CA GLN A 159 7.76 0.92 -17.41
C GLN A 159 8.01 -0.14 -18.49
N ARG A 160 9.27 -0.50 -18.73
CA ARG A 160 9.66 -1.58 -19.65
C ARG A 160 9.08 -2.92 -19.23
N LEU A 161 9.19 -3.26 -17.94
CA LEU A 161 8.65 -4.52 -17.41
C LEU A 161 7.13 -4.57 -17.54
N ARG A 162 6.41 -3.51 -17.16
CA ARG A 162 4.94 -3.45 -17.26
C ARG A 162 4.45 -3.61 -18.69
N ALA A 163 5.18 -3.10 -19.68
CA ALA A 163 4.88 -3.24 -21.11
C ALA A 163 5.10 -4.67 -21.66
N ARG A 164 5.88 -5.51 -20.98
CA ARG A 164 6.22 -6.89 -21.40
C ARG A 164 5.38 -7.96 -20.69
N LEU A 165 4.96 -7.68 -19.47
CA LEU A 165 4.09 -8.55 -18.67
C LEU A 165 2.65 -8.57 -19.22
N PRO A 166 1.94 -9.72 -19.20
CA PRO A 166 0.56 -9.79 -19.66
C PRO A 166 -0.35 -8.85 -18.87
N PRO A 167 -1.41 -8.26 -19.47
CA PRO A 167 -2.34 -7.38 -18.76
C PRO A 167 -3.03 -8.04 -17.54
N GLY A 168 -3.21 -9.37 -17.57
CA GLY A 168 -3.76 -10.15 -16.46
C GLY A 168 -2.77 -10.54 -15.36
N MET A 169 -1.51 -10.10 -15.43
CA MET A 169 -0.48 -10.36 -14.41
C MET A 169 -0.11 -9.05 -13.71
N PRO A 170 -0.59 -8.82 -12.46
CA PRO A 170 -0.23 -7.64 -11.69
C PRO A 170 1.27 -7.56 -11.42
N LEU A 171 1.79 -6.33 -11.43
CA LEU A 171 3.13 -5.95 -11.04
C LEU A 171 3.03 -5.12 -9.75
N SER A 172 3.63 -5.63 -8.68
CA SER A 172 3.77 -4.93 -7.40
C SER A 172 5.24 -4.69 -7.09
N ILE A 173 5.52 -3.79 -6.15
CA ILE A 173 6.87 -3.68 -5.56
C ILE A 173 6.78 -3.59 -4.05
N THR A 174 7.82 -4.07 -3.35
CA THR A 174 8.07 -3.65 -1.98
C THR A 174 8.57 -2.20 -1.99
N GLY A 175 8.54 -1.53 -0.85
CA GLY A 175 9.12 -0.20 -0.75
C GLY A 175 9.45 0.25 0.66
N LEU A 176 10.30 1.27 0.72
CA LEU A 176 10.65 1.93 1.97
C LEU A 176 9.49 2.80 2.46
N ALA A 177 9.28 2.83 3.77
CA ALA A 177 8.34 3.73 4.44
C ALA A 177 8.45 5.20 3.96
N SER A 178 9.68 5.66 3.71
CA SER A 178 9.99 7.01 3.25
C SER A 178 9.46 7.36 1.86
N TRP A 179 9.12 6.37 1.02
CA TRP A 179 8.53 6.60 -0.29
C TRP A 179 7.04 6.94 -0.19
N CYS A 180 6.37 6.56 0.89
CA CYS A 180 4.93 6.71 1.08
C CYS A 180 4.59 8.09 1.64
N VAL A 181 4.94 9.12 0.88
CA VAL A 181 4.67 10.54 1.20
C VAL A 181 4.13 11.29 -0.03
N PRO A 182 3.28 12.32 0.15
CA PRO A 182 2.82 13.15 -0.96
C PRO A 182 4.00 13.76 -1.74
N GLY A 183 3.91 13.76 -3.07
CA GLY A 183 4.96 14.27 -3.97
C GLY A 183 6.16 13.33 -4.18
N SER A 184 6.14 12.12 -3.59
CA SER A 184 7.21 11.14 -3.77
C SER A 184 7.30 10.59 -5.20
N TRP A 185 8.53 10.24 -5.61
CA TRP A 185 8.87 9.69 -6.94
C TRP A 185 8.03 8.47 -7.34
N ILE A 186 7.62 7.68 -6.35
CA ILE A 186 6.87 6.42 -6.47
C ILE A 186 5.50 6.62 -7.14
N ALA A 187 4.95 7.84 -7.12
CA ALA A 187 3.73 8.19 -7.86
C ALA A 187 3.87 8.07 -9.40
N ARG A 188 5.10 7.92 -9.92
CA ARG A 188 5.37 7.64 -11.35
C ARG A 188 5.54 6.15 -11.66
N ALA A 189 5.57 5.27 -10.66
CA ALA A 189 5.77 3.84 -10.87
C ALA A 189 4.51 3.21 -11.50
N PRO A 190 4.62 2.52 -12.65
CA PRO A 190 3.49 1.91 -13.35
C PRO A 190 3.17 0.53 -12.77
N VAL A 191 2.84 0.50 -11.48
CA VAL A 191 2.62 -0.72 -10.69
C VAL A 191 1.21 -0.69 -10.10
N GLU A 192 0.55 -1.84 -10.07
CA GLU A 192 -0.80 -1.95 -9.51
C GLU A 192 -0.81 -1.87 -7.96
N GLU A 193 0.33 -2.13 -7.30
CA GLU A 193 0.47 -2.11 -5.85
C GLU A 193 1.88 -1.72 -5.39
N VAL A 194 1.97 -0.93 -4.31
CA VAL A 194 3.20 -0.65 -3.58
C VAL A 194 3.04 -1.15 -2.15
N VAL A 195 3.93 -2.02 -1.68
CA VAL A 195 3.90 -2.67 -0.37
C VAL A 195 5.00 -2.09 0.53
N PRO A 196 4.75 -1.00 1.28
CA PRO A 196 5.73 -0.47 2.23
C PRO A 196 6.02 -1.47 3.34
N GLN A 197 7.30 -1.82 3.50
CA GLN A 197 7.78 -2.67 4.58
C GLN A 197 7.92 -1.84 5.86
N LEU A 198 6.93 -1.92 6.75
CA LEU A 198 6.90 -1.16 8.00
C LEU A 198 7.56 -1.91 9.17
N PHE A 199 8.61 -2.67 8.88
CA PHE A 199 9.45 -3.42 9.81
C PHE A 199 10.93 -3.19 9.46
N ARG A 200 11.85 -3.37 10.42
CA ARG A 200 13.30 -3.15 10.23
C ARG A 200 13.69 -1.77 9.70
N MET A 201 12.85 -0.76 9.92
CA MET A 201 13.04 0.63 9.50
C MET A 201 14.19 1.39 10.19
N GLY A 202 15.02 0.71 10.99
CA GLY A 202 16.11 1.34 11.74
C GLY A 202 15.65 2.38 12.77
N PRO A 203 16.50 3.36 13.12
CA PRO A 203 16.21 4.36 14.15
C PRO A 203 14.94 5.20 13.89
N ASP A 204 14.61 5.46 12.62
CA ASP A 204 13.46 6.29 12.24
C ASP A 204 12.11 5.54 12.32
N GLY A 205 12.14 4.23 12.61
CA GLY A 205 10.93 3.40 12.67
C GLY A 205 9.77 3.99 13.48
N PRO A 206 9.97 4.47 14.72
CA PRO A 206 8.90 5.11 15.50
C PRO A 206 8.27 6.33 14.82
N VAL A 207 9.04 7.11 14.06
CA VAL A 207 8.55 8.30 13.33
C VAL A 207 7.62 7.88 12.19
N TRP A 208 8.02 6.87 11.40
CA TRP A 208 7.18 6.35 10.32
C TRP A 208 5.91 5.67 10.84
N ARG A 209 6.01 4.91 11.94
CA ARG A 209 4.85 4.34 12.64
C ARG A 209 3.85 5.41 13.07
N ALA A 210 4.30 6.43 13.79
CA ALA A 210 3.45 7.53 14.23
C ALA A 210 2.83 8.31 13.06
N ARG A 211 3.58 8.50 11.96
CA ARG A 211 3.09 9.15 10.73
C ARG A 211 1.96 8.37 10.07
N PHE A 212 2.07 7.04 10.00
CA PHE A 212 1.11 6.18 9.31
C PHE A 212 -0.01 5.64 10.19
N ALA A 213 -0.03 5.91 11.50
CA ALA A 213 -1.10 5.47 12.41
C ALA A 213 -2.53 5.90 11.99
N ARG A 214 -2.68 6.92 11.13
CA ARG A 214 -3.96 7.38 10.57
C ARG A 214 -4.23 6.90 9.13
N GLY A 215 -3.45 5.92 8.65
CA GLY A 215 -3.50 5.40 7.28
C GLY A 215 -2.32 5.84 6.42
N LEU A 216 -2.09 5.09 5.34
CA LEU A 216 -1.01 5.35 4.38
C LEU A 216 -1.51 6.21 3.21
N PRO A 217 -0.75 7.22 2.76
CA PRO A 217 -1.12 8.04 1.62
C PRO A 217 -0.90 7.29 0.29
N ARG A 218 -1.62 7.69 -0.75
CA ARG A 218 -1.37 7.22 -2.12
C ARG A 218 0.06 7.58 -2.58
N PRO A 219 0.73 6.73 -3.38
CA PRO A 219 0.22 5.48 -3.97
C PRO A 219 0.27 4.26 -3.04
N CYS A 220 0.88 4.34 -1.85
CA CYS A 220 0.95 3.23 -0.89
C CYS A 220 -0.34 2.98 -0.08
N ALA A 221 -1.48 3.48 -0.54
CA ALA A 221 -2.75 3.30 0.16
C ALA A 221 -3.32 1.91 -0.19
N GLY A 222 -3.70 1.13 0.82
CA GLY A 222 -4.32 -0.19 0.65
C GLY A 222 -3.43 -1.37 1.08
N SER A 223 -2.10 -1.24 1.06
CA SER A 223 -1.22 -2.38 1.33
C SER A 223 -0.04 -2.02 2.24
N MET A 224 0.43 -2.98 3.03
CA MET A 224 1.63 -2.84 3.85
C MET A 224 2.28 -4.18 4.18
N GLY A 225 3.57 -4.16 4.49
CA GLY A 225 4.32 -5.29 5.04
C GLY A 225 4.57 -5.17 6.54
N LEU A 226 4.41 -6.27 7.27
CA LEU A 226 4.82 -6.45 8.68
C LEU A 226 5.78 -7.62 8.85
N ALA A 227 6.51 -7.64 9.97
CA ALA A 227 7.22 -8.81 10.46
C ALA A 227 6.57 -9.37 11.72
N MET A 228 6.43 -10.70 11.81
CA MET A 228 5.86 -11.41 12.95
C MET A 228 6.64 -11.24 14.27
N ASP A 229 7.87 -10.73 14.21
CA ASP A 229 8.73 -10.43 15.36
C ASP A 229 8.90 -8.92 15.63
N GLU A 230 8.19 -8.08 14.88
CA GLU A 230 8.09 -6.62 15.06
C GLU A 230 6.64 -6.19 14.76
N TRP A 231 5.68 -6.86 15.42
CA TRP A 231 4.26 -6.61 15.21
C TRP A 231 3.85 -5.21 15.69
N GLN A 232 2.83 -4.65 15.02
CA GLN A 232 2.26 -3.34 15.32
C GLN A 232 0.81 -3.28 14.83
N PRO A 233 -0.03 -2.38 15.38
CA PRO A 233 -1.38 -2.16 14.88
C PRO A 233 -1.40 -1.81 13.38
N VAL A 234 -2.32 -2.45 12.66
CA VAL A 234 -2.54 -2.19 11.23
C VAL A 234 -3.28 -0.85 11.07
N PRO A 235 -2.74 0.14 10.33
CA PRO A 235 -3.42 1.41 10.13
C PRO A 235 -4.76 1.29 9.37
N PRO A 236 -5.69 2.24 9.59
CA PRO A 236 -6.93 2.32 8.82
C PRO A 236 -6.69 2.41 7.31
N GLY A 237 -7.54 1.74 6.53
CA GLY A 237 -7.49 1.75 5.07
C GLY A 237 -6.53 0.74 4.43
N VAL A 238 -5.85 -0.08 5.22
CA VAL A 238 -5.11 -1.26 4.73
C VAL A 238 -6.10 -2.38 4.43
N SER A 239 -6.13 -2.84 3.18
CA SER A 239 -6.94 -3.95 2.67
C SER A 239 -6.12 -5.20 2.34
N THR A 240 -4.81 -5.09 2.15
CA THR A 240 -3.88 -6.23 2.02
C THR A 240 -2.73 -6.11 3.03
N LEU A 241 -2.50 -7.18 3.80
CA LEU A 241 -1.43 -7.28 4.77
C LEU A 241 -0.42 -8.35 4.35
N TYR A 242 0.77 -7.93 3.96
CA TYR A 242 1.90 -8.80 3.67
C TYR A 242 2.65 -9.12 4.97
N LEU A 243 2.93 -10.40 5.21
CA LEU A 243 3.52 -10.87 6.47
C LEU A 243 4.84 -11.60 6.24
N PHE A 244 5.90 -11.07 6.83
CA PHE A 244 7.20 -11.72 6.94
C PHE A 244 7.30 -12.49 8.25
N ASN A 245 7.67 -13.76 8.18
CA ASN A 245 8.07 -14.54 9.35
C ASN A 245 9.59 -14.78 9.27
N PRO A 246 10.38 -14.48 10.32
CA PRO A 246 11.81 -14.79 10.35
C PRO A 246 12.08 -16.30 10.37
N ARG A 247 11.10 -17.10 10.82
CA ARG A 247 11.11 -18.58 10.83
C ARG A 247 10.21 -19.12 9.71
N PRO A 248 10.27 -20.42 9.38
CA PRO A 248 9.27 -21.05 8.54
C PRO A 248 7.86 -20.85 9.10
N TRP A 249 6.87 -20.79 8.21
CA TRP A 249 5.47 -20.71 8.60
C TRP A 249 4.98 -22.04 9.17
N THR A 250 4.20 -21.94 10.24
CA THR A 250 3.53 -23.08 10.91
C THR A 250 2.06 -22.74 11.13
N PRO A 251 1.18 -23.73 11.38
CA PRO A 251 -0.21 -23.48 11.76
C PRO A 251 -0.32 -22.49 12.92
N ASP A 252 0.51 -22.62 13.96
CA ASP A 252 0.50 -21.72 15.12
C ASP A 252 0.96 -20.30 14.78
N ALA A 253 1.95 -20.15 13.89
CA ALA A 253 2.41 -18.84 13.45
C ALA A 253 1.35 -18.10 12.63
N PHE A 254 0.65 -18.84 11.76
CA PHE A 254 -0.49 -18.32 11.01
C PHE A 254 -1.69 -18.01 11.91
N ALA A 255 -2.03 -18.87 12.86
CA ALA A 255 -3.12 -18.64 13.82
C ALA A 255 -2.87 -17.39 14.69
N ARG A 256 -1.63 -17.16 15.14
CA ARG A 256 -1.24 -15.90 15.80
C ARG A 256 -1.42 -14.70 14.87
N ALA A 257 -0.94 -14.77 13.63
CA ALA A 257 -1.10 -13.69 12.67
C ALA A 257 -2.58 -13.32 12.40
N VAL A 258 -3.46 -14.33 12.31
CA VAL A 258 -4.91 -14.11 12.17
C VAL A 258 -5.48 -13.42 13.41
N ALA A 259 -5.13 -13.87 14.61
CA ALA A 259 -5.62 -13.27 15.86
C ALA A 259 -5.17 -11.79 16.02
N GLU A 260 -3.89 -11.51 15.75
CA GLU A 260 -3.30 -10.17 15.81
C GLU A 260 -3.82 -9.21 14.72
N THR A 261 -4.47 -9.74 13.67
CA THR A 261 -5.15 -8.96 12.62
C THR A 261 -6.62 -8.67 12.96
N GLN A 262 -7.15 -9.29 14.02
CA GLN A 262 -8.54 -9.17 14.48
C GLN A 262 -8.67 -8.38 15.80
N SER A 263 -7.56 -8.01 16.42
CA SER A 263 -7.44 -7.21 17.65
C SER A 263 -7.34 -5.70 17.39
#